data_AF-A0A2T2SNQ1-F1
#
_entry.id   AF-A0A2T2SNQ1-F1
#
_cell.length_a   1.000
_cell.length_b   1.000
_cell.length_c   1.000
_cell.angle_alpha   90.00
_cell.angle_beta   90.00
_cell.angle_gamma   90.00
#
_symmetry.space_group_name_H-M   'P 1'
#
loop_
_entity.id
_entity.type
_entity.pdbx_description
1 polymer ?
#
loop_
_entity_poly.entity_id
_entity_poly.type
_entity_poly.pdbx_seq_one_letter_code
_entity_poly.pdbx_strand_id
1 'polypeptide(L)'
;MRKKRGGLHLRVSAKRARQQRVLERSCEKALTFPAVACFRRAVRRAVAACPEASVAVAVRTRAPTFDWHADRVFHAASTMKVAVLIETYRRVERGALALDDALAVENCFRSAAGGGVFRIAEDSDEEIYDHLGGALPVRTLTERMVTCSSNLATNLLVERLGADAVERTARRLGAGTMRIRRGVEDRAAYRAGLSNTASARDLAALMNALMRGEAVSPQADRAMIETLAGQRYNSMIPAGLPSDTRVAHKTGWLDALHHDAAIVCPPGEAVPYVLVVFTEGIRAHSRSARLGAEIARAAHEFVHAES
;
A
#
# COMPACT_ATOMS: atom_id res chain seq x y z
N MET A 1 -32.07 -50.49 39.23
CA MET A 1 -32.36 -50.07 37.85
C MET A 1 -31.58 -48.80 37.53
N ARG A 2 -30.39 -48.93 36.93
CA ARG A 2 -29.56 -47.83 36.42
C ARG A 2 -29.41 -47.99 34.90
N LYS A 3 -29.30 -46.85 34.21
CA LYS A 3 -28.95 -46.61 32.79
C LYS A 3 -30.15 -46.17 31.93
N LYS A 4 -30.15 -44.88 31.58
CA LYS A 4 -30.52 -44.31 30.25
C LYS A 4 -30.73 -42.78 30.35
N ARG A 5 -29.70 -41.98 30.64
CA ARG A 5 -29.75 -40.50 30.43
C ARG A 5 -28.48 -39.86 29.84
N GLY A 6 -27.35 -40.57 29.73
CA GLY A 6 -26.11 -40.01 29.16
C GLY A 6 -26.00 -39.98 27.63
N GLY A 7 -26.89 -40.67 26.89
CA GLY A 7 -26.72 -40.87 25.43
C GLY A 7 -27.24 -39.73 24.54
N LEU A 8 -28.15 -38.88 25.04
CA LEU A 8 -28.83 -37.90 24.21
C LEU A 8 -28.05 -36.58 24.06
N HIS A 9 -27.38 -36.12 25.12
CA HIS A 9 -26.57 -34.88 25.07
C HIS A 9 -25.29 -35.00 24.24
N LEU A 10 -24.60 -36.15 24.31
CA LEU A 10 -23.40 -36.41 23.50
C LEU A 10 -23.73 -36.50 21.99
N ARG A 11 -24.90 -37.02 21.61
CA ARG A 11 -25.32 -37.13 20.21
C ARG A 11 -25.73 -35.80 19.58
N VAL A 12 -26.29 -34.87 20.35
CA VAL A 12 -26.65 -33.53 19.87
C VAL A 12 -25.41 -32.64 19.68
N SER A 13 -24.44 -32.74 20.60
CA SER A 13 -23.14 -32.04 20.49
C SER A 13 -22.33 -32.52 19.27
N ALA A 14 -22.27 -33.83 19.03
CA ALA A 14 -21.59 -34.38 17.85
C ALA A 14 -22.28 -34.00 16.53
N LYS A 15 -23.62 -33.91 16.48
CA LYS A 15 -24.35 -33.45 15.27
C LYS A 15 -24.10 -31.97 14.97
N ARG A 16 -24.06 -31.10 15.99
CA ARG A 16 -23.72 -29.68 15.84
C ARG A 16 -22.26 -29.47 15.41
N ALA A 17 -21.31 -30.18 16.02
CA ALA A 17 -19.91 -30.12 15.60
C ALA A 17 -19.69 -30.65 14.17
N ARG A 18 -20.48 -31.63 13.73
CA ARG A 18 -20.44 -32.15 12.36
C ARG A 18 -21.12 -31.21 11.35
N GLN A 19 -22.22 -30.56 11.72
CA GLN A 19 -22.84 -29.50 10.90
C GLN A 19 -21.95 -28.25 10.80
N GLN A 20 -21.28 -27.88 11.88
CA GLN A 20 -20.37 -26.73 11.92
C GLN A 20 -19.08 -27.00 11.14
N ARG A 21 -18.52 -28.23 11.22
CA ARG A 21 -17.41 -28.65 10.33
C ARG A 21 -17.82 -28.82 8.87
N VAL A 22 -19.09 -29.10 8.56
CA VAL A 22 -19.61 -29.13 7.19
C VAL A 22 -19.82 -27.71 6.68
N LEU A 23 -20.28 -26.77 7.51
CA LEU A 23 -20.36 -25.34 7.18
C LEU A 23 -18.98 -24.68 7.03
N GLU A 24 -18.01 -25.03 7.89
CA GLU A 24 -16.61 -24.57 7.80
C GLU A 24 -15.90 -25.18 6.57
N ARG A 25 -16.11 -26.47 6.27
CA ARG A 25 -15.61 -27.10 5.03
C ARG A 25 -16.34 -26.63 3.76
N SER A 26 -17.51 -26.02 3.90
CA SER A 26 -18.25 -25.41 2.79
C SER A 26 -17.81 -23.97 2.51
N CYS A 27 -17.09 -23.33 3.43
CA CYS A 27 -16.50 -22.00 3.22
C CYS A 27 -15.06 -22.06 2.68
N GLU A 28 -14.43 -23.24 2.70
CA GLU A 28 -13.08 -23.51 2.15
C GLU A 28 -13.08 -24.06 0.71
N LYS A 29 -14.26 -24.20 0.07
CA LYS A 29 -14.33 -24.61 -1.33
C LYS A 29 -14.05 -23.43 -2.26
N ALA A 30 -12.75 -23.24 -2.48
CA ALA A 30 -12.15 -23.25 -3.80
C ALA A 30 -12.67 -22.20 -4.80
N LEU A 31 -12.10 -21.00 -4.69
CA LEU A 31 -11.39 -20.47 -5.85
C LEU A 31 -10.24 -21.43 -6.14
N THR A 32 -10.53 -22.31 -7.09
CA THR A 32 -9.85 -23.58 -7.32
C THR A 32 -8.34 -23.38 -7.55
N PHE A 33 -7.48 -24.28 -7.03
CA PHE A 33 -6.03 -24.40 -7.37
C PHE A 33 -5.66 -23.91 -8.80
N PRO A 34 -6.46 -24.21 -9.85
CA PRO A 34 -6.40 -23.61 -11.18
C PRO A 34 -6.20 -22.10 -11.27
N ALA A 35 -7.00 -21.26 -10.60
CA ALA A 35 -6.95 -19.80 -10.76
C ALA A 35 -5.63 -19.23 -10.23
N VAL A 36 -5.20 -19.68 -9.04
CA VAL A 36 -3.89 -19.34 -8.46
C VAL A 36 -2.75 -19.82 -9.35
N ALA A 37 -2.86 -21.02 -9.92
CA ALA A 37 -1.85 -21.55 -10.85
C ALA A 37 -1.79 -20.76 -12.17
N CYS A 38 -2.94 -20.37 -12.72
CA CYS A 38 -3.05 -19.50 -13.90
C CYS A 38 -2.41 -18.13 -13.63
N PHE A 39 -2.76 -17.48 -12.52
CA PHE A 39 -2.17 -16.19 -12.16
C PHE A 39 -0.66 -16.30 -11.92
N ARG A 40 -0.21 -17.34 -11.21
CA ARG A 40 1.23 -17.62 -11.04
C ARG A 40 1.96 -17.76 -12.38
N ARG A 41 1.34 -18.43 -13.36
CA ARG A 41 1.90 -18.58 -14.72
C ARG A 41 1.92 -17.25 -15.47
N ALA A 42 0.88 -16.42 -15.32
CA ALA A 42 0.83 -15.09 -15.90
C ALA A 42 1.94 -14.19 -15.33
N VAL A 43 2.09 -14.13 -14.00
CA VAL A 43 3.18 -13.39 -13.35
C VAL A 43 4.54 -13.91 -13.81
N ARG A 44 4.75 -15.23 -13.84
CA ARG A 44 6.00 -15.83 -14.32
C ARG A 44 6.32 -15.41 -15.77
N ARG A 45 5.32 -15.43 -16.66
CA ARG A 45 5.49 -15.04 -18.07
C ARG A 45 5.87 -13.55 -18.19
N ALA A 46 5.18 -12.69 -17.43
CA ALA A 46 5.44 -11.25 -17.43
C ALA A 46 6.87 -10.96 -16.92
N VAL A 47 7.29 -11.60 -15.83
CA VAL A 47 8.65 -11.48 -15.28
C VAL A 47 9.70 -12.01 -16.26
N ALA A 48 9.44 -13.14 -16.93
CA ALA A 48 10.37 -13.72 -17.91
C ALA A 48 10.61 -12.81 -19.13
N ALA A 49 9.69 -11.89 -19.44
CA ALA A 49 9.87 -10.91 -20.51
C ALA A 49 10.81 -9.74 -20.11
N CYS A 50 11.15 -9.63 -18.82
CA CYS A 50 12.09 -8.65 -18.28
C CYS A 50 13.07 -9.39 -17.35
N PRO A 51 13.98 -10.24 -17.88
CA PRO A 51 14.87 -11.08 -17.06
C PRO A 51 15.84 -10.27 -16.17
N GLU A 52 16.09 -9.01 -16.50
CA GLU A 52 16.85 -8.07 -15.67
C GLU A 52 16.08 -7.62 -14.41
N ALA A 53 14.76 -7.82 -14.40
CA ALA A 53 13.88 -7.26 -13.41
C ALA A 53 13.69 -8.19 -12.20
N SER A 54 13.80 -7.59 -11.04
CA SER A 54 13.32 -8.17 -9.79
C SER A 54 11.91 -7.68 -9.52
N VAL A 55 10.97 -8.62 -9.34
CA VAL A 55 9.54 -8.31 -9.19
C VAL A 55 8.97 -8.96 -7.93
N ALA A 56 8.19 -8.18 -7.17
CA ALA A 56 7.36 -8.69 -6.10
C ALA A 56 5.90 -8.28 -6.30
N VAL A 57 4.96 -9.20 -6.02
CA VAL A 57 3.52 -8.99 -6.18
C VAL A 57 2.79 -9.49 -4.95
N ALA A 58 1.82 -8.74 -4.46
CA ALA A 58 0.88 -9.17 -3.43
C ALA A 58 -0.55 -8.79 -3.80
N VAL A 59 -1.48 -9.74 -3.63
CA VAL A 59 -2.93 -9.54 -3.81
C VAL A 59 -3.66 -9.87 -2.51
N ARG A 60 -4.55 -8.98 -2.04
CA ARG A 60 -5.44 -9.23 -0.89
C ARG A 60 -6.89 -8.97 -1.28
N THR A 61 -7.73 -9.97 -1.05
CA THR A 61 -9.20 -9.90 -1.06
C THR A 61 -9.70 -10.85 0.03
N ARG A 62 -11.02 -11.07 0.18
CA ARG A 62 -11.57 -12.06 1.10
C ARG A 62 -11.04 -13.47 0.79
N ALA A 63 -11.10 -13.84 -0.49
CA ALA A 63 -10.41 -14.94 -1.15
C ALA A 63 -10.57 -14.69 -2.66
N PRO A 64 -9.52 -14.89 -3.49
CA PRO A 64 -8.25 -15.56 -3.19
C PRO A 64 -7.10 -14.57 -2.90
N THR A 65 -6.12 -14.96 -2.08
CA THR A 65 -4.89 -14.17 -1.88
C THR A 65 -3.74 -14.72 -2.72
N PHE A 66 -2.77 -13.86 -3.08
CA PHE A 66 -1.59 -14.28 -3.82
C PHE A 66 -0.33 -13.52 -3.37
N ASP A 67 0.80 -14.22 -3.35
CA ASP A 67 2.12 -13.63 -3.12
C ASP A 67 3.14 -14.21 -4.13
N TRP A 68 3.96 -13.31 -4.68
CA TRP A 68 5.14 -13.60 -5.49
C TRP A 68 6.31 -12.76 -4.97
N HIS A 69 7.30 -13.40 -4.32
CA HIS A 69 8.41 -12.72 -3.65
C HIS A 69 7.97 -11.56 -2.74
N ALA A 70 6.78 -11.64 -2.15
CA ALA A 70 6.16 -10.50 -1.47
C ALA A 70 6.94 -10.00 -0.25
N ASP A 71 7.80 -10.84 0.33
CA ASP A 71 8.67 -10.55 1.47
C ASP A 71 10.02 -9.95 1.07
N ARG A 72 10.34 -9.87 -0.23
CA ARG A 72 11.56 -9.22 -0.69
C ARG A 72 11.50 -7.73 -0.36
N VAL A 73 12.57 -7.23 0.23
CA VAL A 73 12.72 -5.82 0.62
C VAL A 73 13.33 -5.04 -0.55
N PHE A 74 12.71 -3.90 -0.86
CA PHE A 74 13.17 -2.92 -1.86
C PHE A 74 13.34 -1.56 -1.18
N HIS A 75 14.03 -0.64 -1.84
CA HIS A 75 13.89 0.78 -1.50
C HIS A 75 12.43 1.21 -1.74
N ALA A 76 11.79 1.83 -0.76
CA ALA A 76 10.34 2.08 -0.80
C ALA A 76 9.93 3.12 -1.86
N ALA A 77 10.87 3.98 -2.28
CA ALA A 77 10.56 5.18 -3.07
C ALA A 77 9.38 5.94 -2.42
N SER A 78 8.50 6.55 -3.23
CA SER A 78 7.34 7.29 -2.71
C SER A 78 6.21 6.41 -2.15
N THR A 79 6.31 5.08 -2.18
CA THR A 79 5.26 4.21 -1.59
C THR A 79 5.24 4.32 -0.05
N MET A 80 6.36 4.72 0.57
CA MET A 80 6.42 5.01 2.02
C MET A 80 5.42 6.09 2.47
N LYS A 81 4.96 6.95 1.54
CA LYS A 81 4.01 8.03 1.81
C LYS A 81 2.63 7.51 2.25
N VAL A 82 2.31 6.23 1.98
CA VAL A 82 1.13 5.56 2.55
C VAL A 82 1.21 5.50 4.07
N ALA A 83 2.39 5.19 4.64
CA ALA A 83 2.56 5.18 6.09
C ALA A 83 2.49 6.59 6.69
N VAL A 84 3.03 7.59 5.97
CA VAL A 84 2.96 9.01 6.38
C VAL A 84 1.51 9.49 6.40
N LEU A 85 0.71 9.14 5.37
CA LEU A 85 -0.72 9.42 5.29
C LEU A 85 -1.47 8.85 6.50
N ILE A 86 -1.26 7.56 6.80
CA ILE A 86 -1.92 6.87 7.92
C ILE A 86 -1.53 7.50 9.27
N GLU A 87 -0.26 7.81 9.50
CA GLU A 87 0.17 8.44 10.75
C GLU A 87 -0.38 9.87 10.89
N THR A 88 -0.51 10.62 9.78
CA THR A 88 -1.16 11.94 9.77
C THR A 88 -2.59 11.84 10.29
N TYR A 89 -3.41 10.98 9.67
CA TYR A 89 -4.81 10.80 10.08
C TYR A 89 -4.93 10.19 11.47
N ARG A 90 -4.00 9.35 11.90
CA ARG A 90 -3.96 8.83 13.27
C ARG A 90 -3.77 9.94 14.31
N ARG A 91 -2.97 10.97 14.02
CA ARG A 91 -2.82 12.13 14.92
C ARG A 91 -4.06 13.00 14.91
N VAL A 92 -4.70 13.14 13.75
CA VAL A 92 -5.98 13.84 13.61
C VAL A 92 -7.06 13.18 14.45
N GLU A 93 -7.25 11.87 14.32
CA GLU A 93 -8.23 11.08 15.09
C GLU A 93 -8.02 11.21 16.62
N ARG A 94 -6.78 11.42 17.06
CA ARG A 94 -6.41 11.55 18.48
C ARG A 94 -6.39 12.99 18.98
N GLY A 95 -6.72 13.97 18.13
CA GLY A 95 -6.65 15.40 18.47
C GLY A 95 -5.23 15.96 18.68
N ALA A 96 -4.19 15.24 18.24
CA ALA A 96 -2.79 15.68 18.35
C ALA A 96 -2.32 16.53 17.15
N LEU A 97 -3.15 16.64 16.13
CA LEU A 97 -2.98 17.43 14.91
C LEU A 97 -4.37 17.74 14.37
N ALA A 98 -4.60 18.91 13.77
CA ALA A 98 -5.80 19.16 12.97
C ALA A 98 -5.45 19.20 11.48
N LEU A 99 -6.41 18.82 10.62
CA LEU A 99 -6.22 18.93 9.17
C LEU A 99 -6.10 20.39 8.70
N ASP A 100 -6.65 21.32 9.47
CA ASP A 100 -6.59 22.76 9.20
C ASP A 100 -5.42 23.45 9.93
N ASP A 101 -4.59 22.69 10.67
CA ASP A 101 -3.34 23.23 11.23
C ASP A 101 -2.45 23.71 10.08
N ALA A 102 -1.95 24.94 10.20
CA ALA A 102 -1.01 25.51 9.26
C ALA A 102 0.41 25.05 9.59
N LEU A 103 1.09 24.44 8.61
CA LEU A 103 2.52 24.14 8.69
C LEU A 103 3.30 25.10 7.79
N ALA A 104 4.38 25.66 8.33
CA ALA A 104 5.29 26.50 7.56
C ALA A 104 5.86 25.72 6.37
N VAL A 105 5.92 26.37 5.21
CA VAL A 105 6.45 25.77 3.98
C VAL A 105 7.89 26.23 3.81
N GLU A 106 8.82 25.41 4.30
CA GLU A 106 10.25 25.65 4.25
C GLU A 106 10.97 24.51 3.54
N ASN A 107 11.81 24.83 2.56
CA ASN A 107 12.69 23.85 1.92
C ASN A 107 14.05 23.83 2.62
N CYS A 108 14.08 23.35 3.87
CA CYS A 108 15.29 23.22 4.68
C CYS A 108 15.08 22.15 5.76
N PHE A 109 15.71 20.99 5.60
CA PHE A 109 15.44 19.82 6.45
C PHE A 109 16.70 19.34 7.13
N ARG A 110 16.60 18.85 8.37
CA ARG A 110 17.75 18.23 9.05
C ARG A 110 18.05 16.87 8.46
N SER A 111 19.32 16.61 8.14
CA SER A 111 19.73 15.29 7.64
C SER A 111 19.78 14.26 8.76
N ALA A 112 19.28 13.06 8.50
CA ALA A 112 19.38 11.91 9.41
C ALA A 112 20.83 11.36 9.52
N ALA A 113 21.75 11.79 8.65
CA ALA A 113 23.18 11.49 8.79
C ALA A 113 23.84 12.26 9.96
N GLY A 114 23.19 13.29 10.49
CA GLY A 114 23.72 14.20 11.50
C GLY A 114 24.49 15.39 10.92
N GLY A 115 24.56 16.47 11.70
CA GLY A 115 25.49 17.60 11.47
C GLY A 115 25.23 18.50 10.25
N GLY A 116 24.07 18.40 9.57
CA GLY A 116 23.79 19.21 8.39
C GLY A 116 22.31 19.31 8.01
N VAL A 117 22.03 20.20 7.05
CA VAL A 117 20.71 20.38 6.44
C VAL A 117 20.75 20.02 4.96
N PHE A 118 19.61 19.61 4.41
CA PHE A 118 19.43 19.37 2.98
C PHE A 118 18.20 20.10 2.47
N ARG A 119 18.15 20.26 1.14
CA ARG A 119 17.02 20.87 0.41
C ARG A 119 16.62 19.95 -0.72
N ILE A 120 15.35 19.98 -1.08
CA ILE A 120 14.83 19.30 -2.26
C ILE A 120 15.12 20.20 -3.46
N ALA A 121 15.89 19.68 -4.42
CA ALA A 121 16.25 20.38 -5.65
C ALA A 121 15.25 20.11 -6.78
N GLU A 122 14.72 18.89 -6.85
CA GLU A 122 13.77 18.44 -7.86
C GLU A 122 12.55 17.82 -7.17
N ASP A 123 11.37 18.24 -7.62
CA ASP A 123 10.09 17.75 -7.10
C ASP A 123 9.10 17.60 -8.25
N SER A 124 8.13 16.70 -8.08
CA SER A 124 7.06 16.46 -9.04
C SER A 124 5.88 17.42 -8.85
N ASP A 125 6.04 18.38 -7.94
CA ASP A 125 5.04 19.34 -7.53
C ASP A 125 5.66 20.75 -7.50
N GLU A 126 5.41 21.55 -8.53
CA GLU A 126 5.99 22.90 -8.65
C GLU A 126 5.20 23.92 -7.81
N GLU A 127 3.87 23.84 -7.80
CA GLU A 127 2.98 24.83 -7.19
C GLU A 127 3.14 24.92 -5.64
N ILE A 128 3.57 23.85 -4.96
CA ILE A 128 3.86 23.95 -3.53
C ILE A 128 5.01 24.93 -3.21
N TYR A 129 5.92 25.17 -4.16
CA TYR A 129 7.05 26.08 -3.99
C TYR A 129 6.65 27.55 -4.06
N ASP A 130 5.50 27.87 -4.67
CA ASP A 130 4.94 29.23 -4.67
C ASP A 130 4.53 29.69 -3.27
N HIS A 131 4.41 28.75 -2.33
CA HIS A 131 4.07 29.01 -0.94
C HIS A 131 5.29 29.08 0.00
N LEU A 132 6.53 29.03 -0.52
CA LEU A 132 7.74 29.10 0.30
C LEU A 132 7.77 30.35 1.19
N GLY A 133 8.08 30.14 2.48
CA GLY A 133 8.06 31.19 3.50
C GLY A 133 6.65 31.52 4.04
N GLY A 134 5.60 30.93 3.47
CA GLY A 134 4.24 30.95 3.99
C GLY A 134 3.90 29.70 4.79
N ALA A 135 2.61 29.38 4.89
CA ALA A 135 2.12 28.17 5.52
C ALA A 135 0.96 27.57 4.73
N LEU A 136 0.83 26.24 4.78
CA LEU A 136 -0.26 25.49 4.16
C LEU A 136 -0.94 24.58 5.18
N PRO A 137 -2.25 24.29 5.02
CA PRO A 137 -2.95 23.33 5.87
C PRO A 137 -2.35 21.93 5.74
N VAL A 138 -2.35 21.16 6.84
CA VAL A 138 -1.99 19.73 6.84
C VAL A 138 -2.77 18.96 5.78
N ARG A 139 -4.04 19.29 5.56
CA ARG A 139 -4.89 18.71 4.51
C ARG A 139 -4.24 18.87 3.13
N THR A 140 -3.89 20.09 2.77
CA THR A 140 -3.28 20.42 1.47
C THR A 140 -1.95 19.70 1.31
N LEU A 141 -1.09 19.71 2.33
CA LEU A 141 0.19 18.98 2.28
C LEU A 141 -0.03 17.47 2.11
N THR A 142 -1.03 16.91 2.78
CA THR A 142 -1.37 15.49 2.67
C THR A 142 -1.88 15.14 1.27
N GLU A 143 -2.75 15.96 0.70
CA GLU A 143 -3.26 15.79 -0.66
C GLU A 143 -2.14 15.88 -1.70
N ARG A 144 -1.25 16.89 -1.61
CA ARG A 144 -0.11 17.05 -2.53
C ARG A 144 0.91 15.92 -2.40
N MET A 145 1.22 15.49 -1.17
CA MET A 145 2.09 14.34 -0.90
C MET A 145 1.59 13.06 -1.60
N VAL A 146 0.28 12.87 -1.69
CA VAL A 146 -0.31 11.66 -2.28
C VAL A 146 -0.52 11.81 -3.78
N THR A 147 -1.22 12.86 -4.22
CA THR A 147 -1.78 13.00 -5.58
C THR A 147 -0.74 13.32 -6.65
N CYS A 148 0.20 14.23 -6.35
CA CYS A 148 1.34 14.57 -7.21
C CYS A 148 2.67 14.10 -6.62
N SER A 149 2.64 13.32 -5.52
CA SER A 149 3.84 12.75 -4.92
C SER A 149 4.87 13.79 -4.46
N SER A 150 4.45 14.99 -4.05
CA SER A 150 5.34 16.07 -3.60
C SER A 150 6.34 15.61 -2.54
N ASN A 151 7.62 15.82 -2.77
CA ASN A 151 8.68 15.56 -1.81
C ASN A 151 8.71 16.63 -0.72
N LEU A 152 8.46 17.91 -1.08
CA LEU A 152 8.42 19.01 -0.12
C LEU A 152 7.31 18.77 0.91
N ALA A 153 6.09 18.48 0.47
CA ALA A 153 5.00 18.15 1.38
C ALA A 153 5.32 16.91 2.24
N THR A 154 5.97 15.90 1.66
CA THR A 154 6.38 14.69 2.39
C THR A 154 7.32 15.04 3.54
N ASN A 155 8.36 15.83 3.28
CA ASN A 155 9.35 16.15 4.29
C ASN A 155 8.80 17.05 5.39
N LEU A 156 7.94 18.03 5.05
CA LEU A 156 7.25 18.85 6.05
C LEU A 156 6.37 18.00 6.99
N LEU A 157 5.62 17.04 6.42
CA LEU A 157 4.85 16.09 7.22
C LEU A 157 5.76 15.17 8.04
N VAL A 158 6.84 14.64 7.46
CA VAL A 158 7.78 13.76 8.19
C VAL A 158 8.49 14.51 9.32
N GLU A 159 8.83 15.79 9.19
CA GLU A 159 9.38 16.57 10.31
C GLU A 159 8.34 16.78 11.41
N ARG A 160 7.08 17.09 11.05
CA ARG A 160 6.00 17.24 12.02
C ARG A 160 5.65 15.94 12.75
N LEU A 161 5.72 14.80 12.05
CA LEU A 161 5.36 13.49 12.58
C LEU A 161 6.54 12.77 13.25
N GLY A 162 7.74 12.93 12.73
CA GLY A 162 8.91 12.12 13.06
C GLY A 162 8.87 10.75 12.38
N ALA A 163 9.97 10.40 11.70
CA ALA A 163 10.14 9.15 10.96
C ALA A 163 9.84 7.89 11.81
N ASP A 164 10.27 7.87 13.07
CA ASP A 164 10.02 6.74 13.97
C ASP A 164 8.52 6.53 14.27
N ALA A 165 7.74 7.60 14.36
CA ALA A 165 6.30 7.49 14.58
C ALA A 165 5.59 6.88 13.37
N VAL A 166 5.99 7.31 12.17
CA VAL A 166 5.52 6.75 10.89
C VAL A 166 5.86 5.26 10.80
N GLU A 167 7.10 4.88 11.10
CA GLU A 167 7.55 3.48 11.09
C GLU A 167 6.78 2.63 12.11
N ARG A 168 6.60 3.12 13.34
CA ARG A 168 5.80 2.41 14.36
C ARG A 168 4.35 2.21 13.93
N THR A 169 3.77 3.19 13.22
CA THR A 169 2.43 3.05 12.65
C THR A 169 2.36 1.98 11.59
N ALA A 170 3.32 1.94 10.66
CA ALA A 170 3.38 0.89 9.67
C ALA A 170 3.47 -0.50 10.31
N ARG A 171 4.39 -0.69 11.27
CA ARG A 171 4.56 -1.97 11.99
C ARG A 171 3.30 -2.44 12.72
N ARG A 172 2.59 -1.52 13.39
CA ARG A 172 1.34 -1.83 14.10
C ARG A 172 0.29 -2.43 13.15
N LEU A 173 0.30 -2.01 11.89
CA LEU A 173 -0.64 -2.47 10.85
C LEU A 173 -0.13 -3.69 10.06
N GLY A 174 0.93 -4.35 10.54
CA GLY A 174 1.47 -5.57 9.93
C GLY A 174 2.56 -5.34 8.88
N ALA A 175 2.97 -4.10 8.63
CA ALA A 175 4.14 -3.78 7.80
C ALA A 175 5.44 -3.93 8.61
N GLY A 176 5.77 -5.17 8.97
CA GLY A 176 6.88 -5.49 9.88
C GLY A 176 8.28 -5.24 9.30
N THR A 177 8.46 -5.34 7.98
CA THR A 177 9.76 -5.14 7.33
C THR A 177 9.99 -3.69 6.90
N MET A 178 8.95 -2.86 6.86
CA MET A 178 9.06 -1.46 6.44
C MET A 178 10.00 -0.68 7.38
N ARG A 179 10.83 0.18 6.80
CA ARG A 179 11.72 1.10 7.51
C ARG A 179 11.57 2.52 6.98
N ILE A 180 11.43 3.47 7.89
CA ILE A 180 11.38 4.91 7.61
C ILE A 180 12.51 5.54 8.40
N ARG A 181 13.61 5.86 7.73
CA ARG A 181 14.87 6.29 8.35
C ARG A 181 15.21 7.75 8.09
N ARG A 182 14.59 8.36 7.08
CA ARG A 182 14.91 9.72 6.62
C ARG A 182 13.76 10.35 5.85
N GLY A 183 13.82 11.67 5.69
CA GLY A 183 13.07 12.37 4.65
C GLY A 183 13.46 11.89 3.24
N VAL A 184 12.62 12.21 2.27
CA VAL A 184 12.92 12.01 0.85
C VAL A 184 13.98 13.01 0.41
N GLU A 185 14.82 12.65 -0.56
CA GLU A 185 15.99 13.43 -1.02
C GLU A 185 17.11 13.70 0.01
N ASP A 186 17.06 13.13 1.23
CA ASP A 186 18.21 13.14 2.15
C ASP A 186 19.31 12.17 1.65
N ARG A 187 20.05 12.62 0.63
CA ARG A 187 21.08 11.84 -0.07
C ARG A 187 22.29 11.55 0.82
N ALA A 188 22.60 12.42 1.77
CA ALA A 188 23.68 12.18 2.73
C ALA A 188 23.34 10.98 3.63
N ALA A 189 22.14 10.95 4.22
CA ALA A 189 21.66 9.82 5.00
C ALA A 189 21.56 8.54 4.15
N TYR A 190 21.08 8.65 2.92
CA TYR A 190 21.03 7.50 2.02
C TYR A 190 22.41 6.88 1.76
N ARG A 191 23.43 7.70 1.48
CA ARG A 191 24.82 7.23 1.31
C ARG A 191 25.41 6.63 2.58
N ALA A 192 24.94 7.05 3.75
CA ALA A 192 25.30 6.46 5.04
C ALA A 192 24.52 5.16 5.36
N GLY A 193 23.74 4.62 4.43
CA GLY A 193 22.99 3.37 4.60
C GLY A 193 21.61 3.54 5.25
N LEU A 194 21.19 4.77 5.54
CA LEU A 194 19.86 5.05 6.09
C LEU A 194 18.84 5.07 4.94
N SER A 195 18.38 3.88 4.56
CA SER A 195 17.42 3.69 3.47
C SER A 195 15.99 3.55 3.97
N ASN A 196 15.05 4.18 3.26
CA ASN A 196 13.62 3.90 3.42
C ASN A 196 13.31 2.64 2.62
N THR A 197 12.82 1.59 3.28
CA THR A 197 12.61 0.28 2.64
C THR A 197 11.23 -0.29 2.94
N ALA A 198 10.72 -1.11 2.03
CA ALA A 198 9.46 -1.81 2.17
C ALA A 198 9.43 -3.09 1.33
N SER A 199 8.54 -4.01 1.69
CA SER A 199 8.19 -5.17 0.87
C SER A 199 6.79 -5.01 0.26
N ALA A 200 6.46 -5.82 -0.75
CA ALA A 200 5.10 -5.83 -1.29
C ALA A 200 4.07 -6.29 -0.23
N ARG A 201 4.49 -7.18 0.69
CA ARG A 201 3.67 -7.60 1.84
C ARG A 201 3.39 -6.44 2.78
N ASP A 202 4.38 -5.60 3.06
CA ASP A 202 4.20 -4.42 3.92
C ASP A 202 3.11 -3.50 3.37
N LEU A 203 3.25 -3.08 2.11
CA LEU A 203 2.28 -2.18 1.48
C LEU A 203 0.91 -2.85 1.35
N ALA A 204 0.85 -4.15 1.06
CA ALA A 204 -0.40 -4.87 1.01
C ALA A 204 -1.11 -4.89 2.38
N ALA A 205 -0.37 -4.96 3.48
CA ALA A 205 -0.92 -4.87 4.82
C ALA A 205 -1.52 -3.48 5.11
N LEU A 206 -0.80 -2.41 4.78
CA LEU A 206 -1.29 -1.03 4.97
C LEU A 206 -2.54 -0.75 4.13
N MET A 207 -2.50 -1.08 2.83
CA MET A 207 -3.62 -0.87 1.92
C MET A 207 -4.83 -1.72 2.31
N ASN A 208 -4.61 -2.95 2.80
CA ASN A 208 -5.70 -3.81 3.26
C ASN A 208 -6.33 -3.30 4.57
N ALA A 209 -5.54 -2.72 5.47
CA ALA A 209 -6.07 -2.08 6.68
C ALA A 209 -6.95 -0.87 6.31
N LEU A 210 -6.52 -0.03 5.36
CA LEU A 210 -7.33 1.07 4.82
C LEU A 210 -8.64 0.55 4.20
N MET A 211 -8.54 -0.43 3.30
CA MET A 211 -9.70 -1.02 2.61
C MET A 211 -10.74 -1.59 3.60
N ARG A 212 -10.29 -2.11 4.75
CA ARG A 212 -11.15 -2.69 5.78
C ARG A 212 -11.68 -1.67 6.80
N GLY A 213 -11.22 -0.42 6.77
CA GLY A 213 -11.56 0.59 7.79
C GLY A 213 -10.90 0.32 9.16
N GLU A 214 -9.72 -0.30 9.15
CA GLU A 214 -8.98 -0.77 10.34
C GLU A 214 -7.63 -0.05 10.53
N ALA A 215 -7.25 0.90 9.67
CA ALA A 215 -5.97 1.59 9.78
C ALA A 215 -6.00 2.69 10.86
N VAL A 216 -7.07 3.51 10.88
CA VAL A 216 -7.32 4.56 11.87
C VAL A 216 -8.75 4.48 12.40
N SER A 217 -9.72 4.75 11.52
CA SER A 217 -11.16 4.68 11.79
C SER A 217 -11.88 4.57 10.44
N PRO A 218 -13.11 3.99 10.36
CA PRO A 218 -13.81 3.87 9.08
C PRO A 218 -13.99 5.20 8.32
N GLN A 219 -14.16 6.30 9.04
CA GLN A 219 -14.30 7.63 8.45
C GLN A 219 -12.96 8.17 7.94
N ALA A 220 -11.89 8.10 8.76
CA ALA A 220 -10.56 8.54 8.37
C ALA A 220 -10.02 7.71 7.20
N ASP A 221 -10.24 6.41 7.22
CA ASP A 221 -9.76 5.48 6.19
C ASP A 221 -10.47 5.74 4.85
N ARG A 222 -11.76 6.07 4.87
CA ARG A 222 -12.47 6.53 3.66
C ARG A 222 -11.85 7.81 3.11
N ALA A 223 -11.56 8.81 3.95
CA ALA A 223 -10.93 10.05 3.49
C ALA A 223 -9.52 9.83 2.92
N MET A 224 -8.75 8.93 3.52
CA MET A 224 -7.44 8.52 2.99
C MET A 224 -7.57 7.79 1.64
N ILE A 225 -8.56 6.92 1.48
CA ILE A 225 -8.85 6.24 0.21
C ILE A 225 -9.24 7.26 -0.87
N GLU A 226 -10.06 8.27 -0.55
CA GLU A 226 -10.40 9.35 -1.50
C GLU A 226 -9.15 10.12 -1.92
N THR A 227 -8.26 10.44 -0.96
CA THR A 227 -6.99 11.12 -1.27
C THR A 227 -6.12 10.27 -2.20
N LEU A 228 -6.02 8.97 -1.95
CA LEU A 228 -5.31 8.01 -2.80
C LEU A 228 -5.94 7.84 -4.19
N ALA A 229 -7.25 8.00 -4.32
CA ALA A 229 -7.95 7.96 -5.61
C ALA A 229 -7.72 9.22 -6.46
N GLY A 230 -7.26 10.32 -5.87
CA GLY A 230 -6.84 11.52 -6.58
C GLY A 230 -5.45 11.42 -7.23
N GLN A 231 -4.83 10.23 -7.24
CA GLN A 231 -3.50 10.00 -7.82
C GLN A 231 -3.45 10.40 -9.31
N ARG A 232 -2.43 11.18 -9.69
CA ARG A 232 -2.28 11.68 -11.06
C ARG A 232 -1.47 10.74 -11.97
N TYR A 233 -0.61 9.90 -11.39
CA TYR A 233 0.27 9.00 -12.13
C TYR A 233 -0.34 7.61 -12.34
N ASN A 234 -1.04 7.42 -13.46
CA ASN A 234 -1.89 6.25 -13.72
C ASN A 234 -1.30 5.21 -14.70
N SER A 235 0.00 5.28 -14.99
CA SER A 235 0.63 4.49 -16.07
C SER A 235 0.92 3.01 -15.73
N MET A 236 0.86 2.61 -14.45
CA MET A 236 1.14 1.23 -14.01
C MET A 236 -0.14 0.44 -13.72
N ILE A 237 -0.57 0.31 -12.47
CA ILE A 237 -1.72 -0.55 -12.12
C ILE A 237 -2.99 -0.09 -12.83
N PRO A 238 -3.36 1.22 -12.81
CA PRO A 238 -4.59 1.67 -13.47
C PRO A 238 -4.64 1.36 -14.97
N ALA A 239 -3.51 1.45 -15.67
CA ALA A 239 -3.42 1.18 -17.10
C ALA A 239 -3.69 -0.30 -17.48
N GLY A 240 -3.64 -1.22 -16.52
CA GLY A 240 -3.96 -2.63 -16.72
C GLY A 240 -5.41 -3.01 -16.44
N LEU A 241 -6.23 -2.07 -15.97
CA LEU A 241 -7.59 -2.32 -15.48
C LEU A 241 -8.65 -1.77 -16.47
N PRO A 242 -9.91 -2.23 -16.39
CA PRO A 242 -11.01 -1.63 -17.12
C PRO A 242 -11.12 -0.11 -16.86
N SER A 243 -11.49 0.65 -17.88
CA SER A 243 -11.46 2.13 -17.84
C SER A 243 -12.38 2.76 -16.80
N ASP A 244 -13.42 2.05 -16.38
CA ASP A 244 -14.39 2.45 -15.35
C ASP A 244 -14.02 1.98 -13.94
N THR A 245 -12.86 1.31 -13.80
CA THR A 245 -12.36 0.86 -12.49
C THR A 245 -11.76 2.03 -11.73
N ARG A 246 -12.31 2.32 -10.54
CA ARG A 246 -11.74 3.33 -9.65
C ARG A 246 -10.53 2.72 -8.93
N VAL A 247 -9.42 3.47 -8.89
CA VAL A 247 -8.17 3.00 -8.29
C VAL A 247 -7.66 4.01 -7.28
N ALA A 248 -7.56 3.61 -6.01
CA ALA A 248 -6.93 4.40 -4.95
C ALA A 248 -5.52 3.89 -4.70
N HIS A 249 -4.49 4.64 -5.10
CA HIS A 249 -3.14 4.10 -5.14
C HIS A 249 -2.01 5.10 -4.89
N LYS A 250 -0.84 4.54 -4.57
CA LYS A 250 0.40 5.30 -4.43
C LYS A 250 1.53 4.65 -5.24
N THR A 251 2.00 5.41 -6.22
CA THR A 251 3.18 5.10 -7.00
C THR A 251 4.48 5.46 -6.27
N GLY A 252 5.58 4.85 -6.68
CA GLY A 252 6.93 5.27 -6.34
C GLY A 252 7.94 4.85 -7.40
N TRP A 253 8.79 5.77 -7.82
CA TRP A 253 9.87 5.49 -8.76
C TRP A 253 11.16 6.15 -8.30
N LEU A 254 12.29 5.50 -8.60
CA LEU A 254 13.64 6.00 -8.37
C LEU A 254 14.60 5.18 -9.24
N ASP A 255 15.28 5.82 -10.18
CA ASP A 255 16.18 5.16 -11.15
C ASP A 255 15.51 3.95 -11.86
N ALA A 256 15.93 2.73 -11.54
CA ALA A 256 15.40 1.49 -12.10
C ALA A 256 14.30 0.84 -11.24
N LEU A 257 13.79 1.55 -10.22
CA LEU A 257 12.68 1.16 -9.37
C LEU A 257 11.38 1.76 -9.88
N HIS A 258 10.34 0.95 -9.99
CA HIS A 258 8.99 1.42 -10.25
C HIS A 258 7.99 0.53 -9.49
N HIS A 259 7.23 1.14 -8.60
CA HIS A 259 6.34 0.49 -7.65
C HIS A 259 4.97 1.14 -7.70
N ASP A 260 3.94 0.36 -7.41
CA ASP A 260 2.59 0.84 -7.24
C ASP A 260 1.83 -0.05 -6.23
N ALA A 261 1.04 0.58 -5.36
CA ALA A 261 0.24 -0.08 -4.34
C ALA A 261 -1.17 0.49 -4.37
N ALA A 262 -2.15 -0.35 -4.68
CA ALA A 262 -3.50 0.06 -5.03
C ALA A 262 -4.56 -0.70 -4.24
N ILE A 263 -5.62 0.02 -3.88
CA ILE A 263 -6.95 -0.53 -3.64
C ILE A 263 -7.72 -0.34 -4.94
N VAL A 264 -8.09 -1.45 -5.56
CA VAL A 264 -8.86 -1.49 -6.80
C VAL A 264 -10.32 -1.64 -6.44
N CYS A 265 -11.16 -0.73 -6.93
CA CYS A 265 -12.60 -0.70 -6.72
C CYS A 265 -13.30 -0.83 -8.08
N PRO A 266 -13.55 -2.07 -8.56
CA PRO A 266 -14.32 -2.26 -9.78
C PRO A 266 -15.76 -1.75 -9.60
N PRO A 267 -16.46 -1.39 -10.69
CA PRO A 267 -17.83 -0.91 -10.62
C PRO A 267 -18.82 -2.00 -10.21
N GLY A 268 -20.02 -1.59 -9.77
CA GLY A 268 -21.12 -2.51 -9.45
C GLY A 268 -20.93 -3.27 -8.14
N GLU A 269 -21.27 -4.56 -8.14
CA GLU A 269 -21.22 -5.45 -6.96
C GLU A 269 -19.86 -6.16 -6.81
N ALA A 270 -18.93 -5.93 -7.73
CA ALA A 270 -17.62 -6.55 -7.71
C ALA A 270 -16.82 -6.15 -6.46
N VAL A 271 -16.17 -7.14 -5.84
CA VAL A 271 -15.50 -6.95 -4.56
C VAL A 271 -14.18 -6.19 -4.75
N PRO A 272 -13.92 -5.10 -3.98
CA PRO A 272 -12.65 -4.40 -4.04
C PRO A 272 -11.51 -5.28 -3.52
N TYR A 273 -10.31 -5.06 -4.02
CA TYR A 273 -9.12 -5.82 -3.65
C TYR A 273 -7.88 -4.93 -3.63
N VAL A 274 -6.86 -5.37 -2.90
CA VAL A 274 -5.53 -4.76 -2.90
C VAL A 274 -4.64 -5.46 -3.90
N LEU A 275 -3.90 -4.68 -4.69
CA LEU A 275 -2.80 -5.13 -5.52
C LEU A 275 -1.56 -4.27 -5.26
N VAL A 276 -0.43 -4.93 -5.02
CA VAL A 276 0.88 -4.27 -4.91
C VAL A 276 1.84 -4.90 -5.90
N VAL A 277 2.53 -4.07 -6.67
CA VAL A 277 3.54 -4.47 -7.65
C VAL A 277 4.81 -3.66 -7.40
N PHE A 278 5.91 -4.34 -7.10
CA PHE A 278 7.23 -3.75 -6.97
C PHE A 278 8.12 -4.27 -8.09
N THR A 279 8.81 -3.38 -8.81
CA THR A 279 9.82 -3.72 -9.83
C THR A 279 11.13 -2.98 -9.57
N GLU A 280 12.25 -3.66 -9.81
CA GLU A 280 13.62 -3.14 -9.75
C GLU A 280 14.42 -3.69 -10.93
N GLY A 281 15.33 -2.90 -11.52
CA GLY A 281 16.23 -3.33 -12.60
C GLY A 281 15.82 -2.90 -14.00
N ILE A 282 14.63 -2.29 -14.17
CA ILE A 282 14.15 -1.77 -15.45
C ILE A 282 14.30 -0.25 -15.49
N ARG A 283 15.30 0.26 -16.22
CA ARG A 283 15.52 1.71 -16.35
C ARG A 283 14.45 2.41 -17.19
N ALA A 284 13.94 1.75 -18.23
CA ALA A 284 12.93 2.33 -19.09
C ALA A 284 11.57 2.34 -18.38
N HIS A 285 11.13 3.51 -17.92
CA HIS A 285 9.90 3.67 -17.15
C HIS A 285 8.66 3.10 -17.88
N SER A 286 8.57 3.26 -19.20
CA SER A 286 7.48 2.69 -20.01
C SER A 286 7.46 1.16 -19.99
N ARG A 287 8.62 0.50 -19.91
CA ARG A 287 8.72 -0.97 -19.82
C ARG A 287 8.27 -1.47 -18.44
N SER A 288 8.69 -0.81 -17.36
CA SER A 288 8.25 -1.19 -16.01
C SER A 288 6.77 -0.90 -15.78
N ALA A 289 6.27 0.23 -16.31
CA ALA A 289 4.85 0.57 -16.32
C ALA A 289 4.02 -0.51 -17.02
N ARG A 290 4.42 -0.90 -18.24
CA ARG A 290 3.77 -1.98 -19.00
C ARG A 290 3.80 -3.31 -18.26
N LEU A 291 4.92 -3.68 -17.65
CA LEU A 291 5.02 -4.91 -16.85
C LEU A 291 4.02 -4.90 -15.68
N GLY A 292 3.93 -3.79 -14.94
CA GLY A 292 2.98 -3.66 -13.86
C GLY A 292 1.52 -3.66 -14.33
N ALA A 293 1.22 -3.03 -15.47
CA ALA A 293 -0.11 -3.07 -16.09
C ALA A 293 -0.51 -4.50 -16.54
N GLU A 294 0.42 -5.26 -17.13
CA GLU A 294 0.19 -6.66 -17.50
C GLU A 294 -0.10 -7.55 -16.27
N ILE A 295 0.61 -7.32 -15.17
CA ILE A 295 0.35 -7.98 -13.88
C ILE A 295 -1.00 -7.56 -13.32
N ALA A 296 -1.36 -6.27 -13.39
CA ALA A 296 -2.64 -5.75 -12.90
C ALA A 296 -3.84 -6.34 -13.64
N ARG A 297 -3.76 -6.44 -14.97
CA ARG A 297 -4.78 -7.12 -15.79
C ARG A 297 -4.95 -8.58 -15.36
N ALA A 298 -3.84 -9.31 -15.23
CA ALA A 298 -3.89 -10.71 -14.80
C ALA A 298 -4.40 -10.87 -13.35
N ALA A 299 -4.12 -9.91 -12.47
CA ALA A 299 -4.63 -9.89 -11.11
C ALA A 299 -6.15 -9.63 -11.08
N HIS A 300 -6.64 -8.75 -11.94
CA HIS A 300 -8.07 -8.49 -12.10
C HIS A 300 -8.82 -9.75 -12.57
N GLU A 301 -8.32 -10.40 -13.63
CA GLU A 301 -8.83 -11.69 -14.12
C GLU A 301 -8.80 -12.76 -13.01
N PHE A 302 -7.74 -12.80 -12.20
CA PHE A 302 -7.58 -13.73 -11.10
C PHE A 302 -8.62 -13.55 -9.98
N VAL A 303 -8.90 -12.30 -9.59
CA VAL A 303 -9.86 -12.00 -8.52
C VAL A 303 -11.31 -12.26 -8.97
N HIS A 304 -11.59 -12.11 -10.27
CA HIS A 304 -12.93 -12.29 -10.84
C HIS A 304 -13.14 -13.62 -11.58
N ALA A 305 -12.21 -14.58 -11.47
CA ALA A 305 -12.27 -15.85 -12.19
C ALA A 305 -13.49 -16.75 -11.84
N GLU A 306 -14.25 -16.42 -10.80
CA GLU A 306 -15.46 -17.17 -10.36
C GLU A 306 -16.64 -16.23 -10.03
N SER A 307 -16.64 -15.00 -10.56
CA SER A 307 -17.79 -14.06 -10.48
C SER A 307 -18.72 -14.21 -11.68
#